data_AF-A0A3D8QQJ2-F1
#
_entry.id   AF-A0A3D8QQJ2-F1
#
_cell.length_a   1.000
_cell.length_b   1.000
_cell.length_c   1.000
_cell.angle_alpha   90.00
_cell.angle_beta   90.00
_cell.angle_gamma   90.00
#
_symmetry.space_group_name_H-M   'P 1'
#
loop_
_entity.id
_entity.type
_entity.pdbx_description
1 polymer ?
#
loop_
_entity_poly.entity_id
_entity_poly.type
_entity_poly.pdbx_seq_one_letter_code
_entity_poly.pdbx_strand_id
1 'polypeptide(L)'
;MGIPHLISYLQPYAVGKSLNTQQIVLDGPAFAYHVFYLSLGARQAARNPFEGAPTYLELGEIAIAWLDAIIESGATITKIYFDGFLPATKFDTRSQRMASYTKQVIVYNQIHTEIPFRNLPRKEPQLFSGPTVRTNFAKLPAVPFLVPAVLEALLKCERYKDITAVVPGEADLYCARYLEQHGGTVITGDSDLLVHNLGSDGAVSFFKEIEVKSNGKNELLYFQVYHPTAIAERLSLPSSHGLQSLAFEIVMDPHASFRKVVQNALILKSVKEHKTMYKDFIQEYTPSGFSVVDPHVGVRSILKELDPRISEFVLQFRFYSEIAGRPLSSIEENAKDIHVFLPFLLDCPIRTNAWEISTATRQLAYGLINASLPRQQTFTVFEHRRQQKESTGRELSVPGYNELDEACLTVIRLIEQLESKTPKLSGSGKWLAMAVYQDLDFAASYGKVALSRILVQMDKKQSFAHDGTLSWDSLHFLAQIQGSYYSFRMVKQLLRLVLSCSNSDSMPESFRRLSRKFEELLPMSEVQDQRQLSTTLQTISENDLIAIAEDLLGITKAPTSRESKKEKKKRKRDRGEPELLAPRSKSTNPFAMLEDE
;
A
#
# COMPACT_ATOMS: atom_id res chain seq x y z
N MET A 1 -11.79 -7.51 10.79
CA MET A 1 -10.82 -6.73 11.60
C MET A 1 -11.59 -6.16 12.78
N GLY A 2 -10.93 -5.45 13.69
CA GLY A 2 -11.55 -4.88 14.89
C GLY A 2 -11.68 -5.82 16.08
N ILE A 3 -12.56 -5.46 17.02
CA ILE A 3 -12.83 -6.15 18.27
C ILE A 3 -13.28 -7.62 18.05
N PRO A 4 -12.48 -8.61 18.50
CA PRO A 4 -12.79 -10.03 18.36
C PRO A 4 -14.16 -10.39 18.93
N HIS A 5 -14.87 -11.34 18.30
CA HIS A 5 -16.17 -11.87 18.72
C HIS A 5 -17.36 -10.88 18.74
N LEU A 6 -17.14 -9.57 18.60
CA LEU A 6 -18.21 -8.57 18.66
C LEU A 6 -19.33 -8.85 17.63
N ILE A 7 -18.96 -9.08 16.37
CA ILE A 7 -19.94 -9.40 15.31
C ILE A 7 -20.71 -10.68 15.66
N SER A 8 -20.02 -11.74 16.08
CA SER A 8 -20.65 -13.02 16.44
C SER A 8 -21.67 -12.87 17.57
N TYR A 9 -21.39 -12.00 18.54
CA TYR A 9 -22.29 -11.70 19.65
C TYR A 9 -23.48 -10.84 19.25
N LEU A 10 -23.28 -9.92 18.30
CA LEU A 10 -24.33 -9.01 17.86
C LEU A 10 -25.15 -9.52 16.67
N GLN A 11 -24.71 -10.58 16.00
CA GLN A 11 -25.40 -11.21 14.86
C GLN A 11 -26.90 -11.50 15.11
N PRO A 12 -27.33 -12.00 16.29
CA PRO A 12 -28.76 -12.23 16.55
C PRO A 12 -29.64 -10.97 16.57
N TYR A 13 -29.02 -9.79 16.61
CA TYR A 13 -29.69 -8.50 16.63
C TYR A 13 -29.70 -7.80 15.27
N ALA A 14 -29.04 -8.38 14.26
CA ALA A 14 -29.06 -7.87 12.90
C ALA A 14 -30.45 -8.02 12.28
N VAL A 15 -30.80 -7.07 11.41
CA VAL A 15 -32.06 -7.07 10.66
C VAL A 15 -31.76 -7.20 9.17
N GLY A 16 -32.33 -8.23 8.54
CA GLY A 16 -32.27 -8.40 7.10
C GLY A 16 -33.07 -7.32 6.38
N LYS A 17 -32.43 -6.57 5.48
CA LYS A 17 -33.06 -5.51 4.68
C LYS A 17 -32.68 -5.65 3.21
N SER A 18 -33.52 -5.13 2.32
CA SER A 18 -33.16 -4.98 0.90
C SER A 18 -32.26 -3.76 0.74
N LEU A 19 -31.30 -3.82 -0.19
CA LEU A 19 -30.45 -2.68 -0.53
C LEU A 19 -31.19 -1.59 -1.31
N ASN A 20 -32.37 -1.88 -1.85
CA ASN A 20 -33.14 -0.89 -2.59
C ASN A 20 -33.43 0.35 -1.72
N THR A 21 -33.25 1.52 -2.32
CA THR A 21 -33.38 2.85 -1.71
C THR A 21 -32.49 3.13 -0.50
N GLN A 22 -31.49 2.30 -0.21
CA GLN A 22 -30.58 2.51 0.92
C GLN A 22 -29.50 3.55 0.57
N GLN A 23 -29.15 4.38 1.56
CA GLN A 23 -28.01 5.30 1.50
C GLN A 23 -26.78 4.61 2.09
N ILE A 24 -25.73 4.46 1.27
CA ILE A 24 -24.56 3.65 1.58
C ILE A 24 -23.30 4.50 1.65
N VAL A 25 -22.54 4.34 2.73
CA VAL A 25 -21.15 4.81 2.86
C VAL A 25 -20.22 3.61 2.86
N LEU A 26 -19.05 3.73 2.25
CA LEU A 26 -18.06 2.66 2.19
C LEU A 26 -16.77 3.02 2.93
N ASP A 27 -16.35 2.08 3.77
CA ASP A 27 -14.98 1.96 4.26
C ASP A 27 -14.09 1.41 3.13
N GLY A 28 -13.33 2.31 2.49
CA GLY A 28 -12.52 2.05 1.30
C GLY A 28 -11.41 1.02 1.51
N PRO A 29 -10.58 1.10 2.57
CA PRO A 29 -9.58 0.09 2.87
C PRO A 29 -10.20 -1.29 3.03
N ALA A 30 -11.26 -1.42 3.83
CA ALA A 30 -11.93 -2.70 3.99
C ALA A 30 -12.56 -3.20 2.69
N PHE A 31 -13.11 -2.30 1.86
CA PHE A 31 -13.63 -2.62 0.54
C PHE A 31 -12.55 -3.18 -0.39
N ALA A 32 -11.36 -2.57 -0.45
CA ALA A 32 -10.26 -3.06 -1.25
C ALA A 32 -9.84 -4.49 -0.82
N TYR A 33 -9.74 -4.75 0.49
CA TYR A 33 -9.48 -6.11 0.99
C TYR A 33 -10.61 -7.08 0.65
N HIS A 34 -11.86 -6.66 0.70
CA HIS A 34 -12.99 -7.49 0.28
C HIS A 34 -12.87 -7.92 -1.18
N VAL A 35 -12.61 -6.97 -2.10
CA VAL A 35 -12.40 -7.21 -3.53
C VAL A 35 -11.22 -8.16 -3.78
N PHE A 36 -10.12 -7.99 -3.05
CA PHE A 36 -8.98 -8.91 -3.11
C PHE A 36 -9.37 -10.35 -2.75
N TYR A 37 -10.09 -10.54 -1.64
CA TYR A 37 -10.49 -11.88 -1.21
C TYR A 37 -11.58 -12.50 -2.10
N LEU A 38 -12.48 -11.71 -2.67
CA LEU A 38 -13.40 -12.17 -3.74
C LEU A 38 -12.61 -12.72 -4.94
N SER A 39 -11.62 -11.96 -5.40
CA SER A 39 -10.76 -12.35 -6.52
C SER A 39 -9.98 -13.63 -6.24
N LEU A 40 -9.43 -13.77 -5.02
CA LEU A 40 -8.78 -15.00 -4.58
C LEU A 40 -9.75 -16.19 -4.54
N GLY A 41 -10.97 -15.98 -4.03
CA GLY A 41 -12.01 -17.01 -3.93
C GLY A 41 -12.47 -17.54 -5.28
N ALA A 42 -12.44 -16.73 -6.34
CA ALA A 42 -12.81 -17.16 -7.69
C ALA A 42 -11.82 -18.18 -8.29
N ARG A 43 -10.54 -18.11 -7.89
CA ARG A 43 -9.42 -18.89 -8.48
C ARG A 43 -9.19 -20.24 -7.83
N GLN A 44 -10.21 -21.09 -7.86
CA GLN A 44 -10.15 -22.46 -7.31
C GLN A 44 -9.10 -23.38 -7.98
N ALA A 45 -8.63 -23.04 -9.19
CA ALA A 45 -7.59 -23.79 -9.90
C ALA A 45 -6.15 -23.45 -9.44
N ALA A 46 -5.97 -22.36 -8.67
CA ALA A 46 -4.67 -21.96 -8.15
C ALA A 46 -4.17 -22.94 -7.08
N ARG A 47 -2.85 -23.18 -7.10
CA ARG A 47 -2.17 -24.09 -6.18
C ARG A 47 -1.53 -23.35 -5.01
N ASN A 48 -1.21 -22.08 -5.19
CA ASN A 48 -0.51 -21.24 -4.22
C ASN A 48 -0.95 -19.76 -4.33
N PRO A 49 -0.56 -18.91 -3.37
CA PRO A 49 -0.96 -17.51 -3.37
C PRO A 49 -0.52 -16.72 -4.62
N PHE A 50 0.62 -17.04 -5.24
CA PHE A 50 1.11 -16.31 -6.42
C PHE A 50 0.31 -16.61 -7.70
N GLU A 51 -0.09 -17.87 -7.92
CA GLU A 51 -1.04 -18.22 -8.99
C GLU A 51 -2.42 -17.59 -8.75
N GLY A 52 -2.83 -17.47 -7.48
CA GLY A 52 -4.14 -16.94 -7.08
C GLY A 52 -4.23 -15.41 -7.07
N ALA A 53 -3.13 -14.69 -6.89
CA ALA A 53 -3.10 -13.24 -6.70
C ALA A 53 -3.70 -12.49 -7.91
N PRO A 54 -4.69 -11.60 -7.73
CA PRO A 54 -5.19 -10.76 -8.82
C PRO A 54 -4.16 -9.73 -9.29
N THR A 55 -4.28 -9.29 -10.54
CA THR A 55 -3.59 -8.08 -11.03
C THR A 55 -4.21 -6.83 -10.39
N TYR A 56 -3.47 -5.72 -10.40
CA TYR A 56 -4.02 -4.43 -9.95
C TYR A 56 -5.13 -3.90 -10.87
N LEU A 57 -5.08 -4.24 -12.16
CA LEU A 57 -6.16 -3.94 -13.11
C LEU A 57 -7.45 -4.67 -12.72
N GLU A 58 -7.37 -5.99 -12.48
CA GLU A 58 -8.51 -6.81 -12.08
C GLU A 58 -9.14 -6.30 -10.77
N LEU A 59 -8.32 -5.87 -9.80
CA LEU A 59 -8.81 -5.29 -8.55
C LEU A 59 -9.65 -4.03 -8.79
N GLY A 60 -9.20 -3.14 -9.68
CA GLY A 60 -9.95 -1.93 -10.04
C GLY A 60 -11.26 -2.24 -10.77
N GLU A 61 -11.22 -3.14 -11.75
CA GLU A 61 -12.40 -3.54 -12.53
C GLU A 61 -13.45 -4.24 -11.66
N ILE A 62 -13.03 -5.17 -10.79
CA ILE A 62 -13.94 -5.88 -9.89
C ILE A 62 -14.53 -4.91 -8.86
N ALA A 63 -13.75 -3.94 -8.37
CA ALA A 63 -14.27 -2.91 -7.46
C ALA A 63 -15.37 -2.09 -8.14
N ILE A 64 -15.15 -1.62 -9.38
CA ILE A 64 -16.17 -0.88 -10.14
C ILE A 64 -17.41 -1.75 -10.38
N ALA A 65 -17.24 -2.98 -10.85
CA ALA A 65 -18.36 -3.89 -11.10
C ALA A 65 -19.18 -4.18 -9.83
N TRP A 66 -18.51 -4.30 -8.67
CA TRP A 66 -19.18 -4.49 -7.38
C TRP A 66 -20.03 -3.27 -7.01
N LEU A 67 -19.50 -2.06 -7.16
CA LEU A 67 -20.24 -0.82 -6.87
C LEU A 67 -21.38 -0.58 -7.86
N ASP A 68 -21.20 -0.93 -9.13
CA ASP A 68 -22.21 -0.83 -10.17
C ASP A 68 -23.41 -1.72 -9.80
N ALA A 69 -23.14 -2.97 -9.41
CA ALA A 69 -24.20 -3.91 -9.02
C ALA A 69 -24.93 -3.48 -7.73
N ILE A 70 -24.27 -2.78 -6.80
CA ILE A 70 -24.93 -2.15 -5.65
C ILE A 70 -25.91 -1.05 -6.11
N ILE A 71 -25.50 -0.17 -7.03
CA ILE A 71 -26.35 0.90 -7.56
C ILE A 71 -27.52 0.32 -8.38
N GLU A 72 -27.26 -0.70 -9.19
CA GLU A 72 -28.28 -1.40 -9.98
C GLU A 72 -29.35 -2.08 -9.10
N SER A 73 -29.01 -2.42 -7.85
CA SER A 73 -29.98 -2.90 -6.85
C SER A 73 -30.92 -1.82 -6.29
N GLY A 74 -30.72 -0.56 -6.70
CA GLY A 74 -31.51 0.60 -6.29
C GLY A 74 -30.93 1.37 -5.09
N ALA A 75 -29.71 1.06 -4.66
CA ALA A 75 -29.02 1.78 -3.59
C ALA A 75 -28.33 3.06 -4.11
N THR A 76 -28.07 4.02 -3.21
CA THR A 76 -27.23 5.18 -3.48
C THR A 76 -25.95 5.08 -2.67
N ILE A 77 -24.79 5.11 -3.33
CA ILE A 77 -23.49 5.22 -2.66
C ILE A 77 -23.18 6.71 -2.51
N THR A 78 -23.16 7.20 -1.28
CA THR A 78 -22.99 8.63 -1.00
C THR A 78 -21.54 9.03 -0.84
N LYS A 79 -20.72 8.19 -0.18
CA LYS A 79 -19.29 8.42 0.06
C LYS A 79 -18.49 7.12 0.14
N ILE A 80 -17.23 7.20 -0.27
CA ILE A 80 -16.20 6.16 -0.15
C ILE A 80 -14.96 6.82 0.46
N TYR A 81 -14.63 6.44 1.70
CA TYR A 81 -13.51 7.05 2.42
C TYR A 81 -12.30 6.11 2.50
N PHE A 82 -11.12 6.66 2.21
CA PHE A 82 -9.85 5.97 2.34
C PHE A 82 -8.97 6.61 3.40
N ASP A 83 -8.24 5.79 4.16
CA ASP A 83 -7.27 6.27 5.14
C ASP A 83 -6.27 7.23 4.50
N GLY A 84 -6.05 8.37 5.13
CA GLY A 84 -4.99 9.30 4.75
C GLY A 84 -4.00 9.59 5.85
N PHE A 85 -4.33 9.28 7.11
CA PHE A 85 -3.38 9.39 8.22
C PHE A 85 -3.72 8.39 9.31
N LEU A 86 -2.70 7.73 9.86
CA LEU A 86 -2.87 6.85 11.00
C LEU A 86 -2.26 7.46 12.28
N PRO A 87 -2.98 7.50 13.42
CA PRO A 87 -2.46 8.02 14.68
C PRO A 87 -1.20 7.30 15.18
N ALA A 88 -0.35 8.04 15.92
CA ALA A 88 0.87 7.52 16.53
C ALA A 88 0.60 6.36 17.52
N THR A 89 -0.57 6.34 18.16
CA THR A 89 -1.00 5.23 19.05
C THR A 89 -1.06 3.89 18.33
N LYS A 90 -1.25 3.87 17.01
CA LYS A 90 -1.31 2.64 16.19
C LYS A 90 0.05 2.25 15.60
N PHE A 91 1.14 2.94 15.96
CA PHE A 91 2.49 2.63 15.50
C PHE A 91 2.89 1.18 15.83
N ASP A 92 2.75 0.75 17.09
CA ASP A 92 3.13 -0.59 17.51
C ASP A 92 2.32 -1.68 16.78
N THR A 93 1.02 -1.44 16.58
CA THR A 93 0.15 -2.34 15.82
C THR A 93 0.65 -2.54 14.39
N ARG A 94 1.17 -1.48 13.74
CA ARG A 94 1.75 -1.57 12.41
C ARG A 94 3.09 -2.29 12.40
N SER A 95 3.95 -2.01 13.36
CA SER A 95 5.23 -2.68 13.52
C SER A 95 5.04 -4.19 13.72
N GLN A 96 4.08 -4.58 14.57
CA GLN A 96 3.70 -5.98 14.76
C GLN A 96 3.13 -6.62 13.48
N ARG A 97 2.29 -5.91 12.72
CA ARG A 97 1.76 -6.39 11.44
C ARG A 97 2.87 -6.62 10.41
N MET A 98 3.80 -5.67 10.29
CA MET A 98 4.97 -5.76 9.41
C MET A 98 5.88 -6.95 9.79
N ALA A 99 6.11 -7.16 11.09
CA ALA A 99 6.86 -8.30 11.60
C ALA A 99 6.16 -9.63 11.30
N SER A 100 4.84 -9.70 11.48
CA SER A 100 4.02 -10.86 11.12
C SER A 100 4.11 -11.21 9.64
N TYR A 101 3.99 -10.22 8.75
CA TYR A 101 4.15 -10.41 7.30
C TYR A 101 5.55 -10.86 6.92
N THR A 102 6.58 -10.30 7.56
CA THR A 102 7.97 -10.75 7.36
C THR A 102 8.13 -12.22 7.74
N LYS A 103 7.59 -12.63 8.90
CA LYS A 103 7.61 -14.03 9.34
C LYS A 103 6.88 -14.95 8.37
N GLN A 104 5.72 -14.54 7.84
CA GLN A 104 4.97 -15.30 6.84
C GLN A 104 5.80 -15.57 5.58
N VAL A 105 6.46 -14.55 5.03
CA VAL A 105 7.31 -14.70 3.83
C VAL A 105 8.53 -15.59 4.11
N ILE A 106 9.19 -15.43 5.27
CA ILE A 106 10.34 -16.27 5.67
C ILE A 106 9.92 -17.74 5.74
N VAL A 107 8.82 -18.04 6.45
CA VAL A 107 8.32 -19.41 6.58
C VAL A 107 7.91 -19.96 5.21
N TYR A 108 7.26 -19.16 4.38
CA TYR A 108 6.85 -19.58 3.04
C TYR A 108 8.06 -19.91 2.14
N ASN A 109 9.12 -19.09 2.19
CA ASN A 109 10.38 -19.31 1.46
C ASN A 109 11.13 -20.57 1.92
N GLN A 110 11.16 -20.85 3.23
CA GLN A 110 11.80 -22.06 3.76
C GLN A 110 11.10 -23.35 3.31
N ILE A 111 9.78 -23.30 3.10
CA ILE A 111 8.98 -24.45 2.67
C ILE A 111 9.01 -24.62 1.14
N HIS A 112 9.11 -23.52 0.38
CA HIS A 112 9.02 -23.54 -1.08
C HIS A 112 10.27 -22.91 -1.69
N THR A 113 11.31 -23.71 -1.94
CA THR A 113 12.52 -23.26 -2.64
C THR A 113 12.24 -22.92 -4.11
N GLU A 114 11.33 -23.67 -4.73
CA GLU A 114 10.78 -23.41 -6.07
C GLU A 114 9.26 -23.33 -5.97
N ILE A 115 8.65 -22.38 -6.69
CA ILE A 115 7.22 -22.10 -6.58
C ILE A 115 6.56 -22.51 -7.89
N PRO A 116 5.74 -23.57 -7.94
CA PRO A 116 4.98 -23.89 -9.13
C PRO A 116 4.13 -22.70 -9.58
N PHE A 117 4.19 -22.32 -10.84
CA PHE A 117 3.52 -21.15 -11.36
C PHE A 117 2.97 -21.39 -12.76
N ARG A 118 1.69 -21.07 -12.93
CA ARG A 118 0.98 -21.10 -14.19
C ARG A 118 0.20 -19.82 -14.34
N ASN A 119 0.21 -19.27 -15.56
CA ASN A 119 -0.66 -18.18 -15.93
C ASN A 119 -2.10 -18.70 -16.03
N LEU A 120 -2.85 -18.54 -14.94
CA LEU A 120 -4.27 -18.88 -14.92
C LEU A 120 -5.07 -17.77 -15.62
N PRO A 121 -6.09 -18.13 -16.41
CA PRO A 121 -6.96 -17.14 -17.04
C PRO A 121 -7.70 -16.32 -15.98
N ARG A 122 -8.05 -15.09 -16.35
CA ARG A 122 -8.95 -14.24 -15.55
C ARG A 122 -10.27 -14.98 -15.34
N LYS A 123 -10.82 -14.85 -14.14
CA LYS A 123 -12.12 -15.41 -13.79
C LYS A 123 -12.88 -14.39 -12.95
N GLU A 124 -14.08 -14.04 -13.44
CA GLU A 124 -14.96 -13.13 -12.72
C GLU A 124 -15.47 -13.78 -11.43
N PRO A 125 -15.32 -13.10 -10.28
CA PRO A 125 -15.88 -13.56 -9.02
C PRO A 125 -17.40 -13.41 -8.99
N GLN A 126 -18.06 -14.22 -8.16
CA GLN A 126 -19.42 -13.91 -7.73
C GLN A 126 -19.33 -12.76 -6.72
N LEU A 127 -19.86 -11.59 -7.10
CA LEU A 127 -19.65 -10.32 -6.37
C LEU A 127 -20.26 -10.31 -4.96
N PHE A 128 -21.38 -11.00 -4.76
CA PHE A 128 -22.14 -11.03 -3.50
C PHE A 128 -22.25 -12.44 -2.93
N SER A 129 -21.13 -13.15 -2.92
CA SER A 129 -20.96 -14.41 -2.22
C SER A 129 -19.79 -14.26 -1.27
N GLY A 130 -19.98 -14.62 0.01
CA GLY A 130 -18.90 -14.55 0.99
C GLY A 130 -17.64 -15.26 0.47
N PRO A 131 -16.46 -14.62 0.50
CA PRO A 131 -15.29 -15.16 -0.17
C PRO A 131 -14.83 -16.46 0.51
N THR A 132 -14.98 -17.60 -0.16
CA THR A 132 -14.43 -18.88 0.29
C THR A 132 -12.98 -19.02 -0.13
N VAL A 133 -12.08 -18.40 0.64
CA VAL A 133 -10.63 -18.43 0.40
C VAL A 133 -10.02 -19.67 1.05
N ARG A 134 -9.24 -20.43 0.28
CA ARG A 134 -8.50 -21.59 0.83
C ARG A 134 -7.47 -21.11 1.85
N THR A 135 -7.35 -21.81 2.97
CA THR A 135 -6.40 -21.48 4.05
C THR A 135 -4.96 -21.35 3.56
N ASN A 136 -4.57 -22.13 2.55
CA ASN A 136 -3.24 -22.03 1.92
C ASN A 136 -2.98 -20.68 1.23
N PHE A 137 -4.01 -19.95 0.81
CA PHE A 137 -3.86 -18.63 0.16
C PHE A 137 -3.66 -17.51 1.17
N ALA A 138 -4.06 -17.71 2.43
CA ALA A 138 -3.84 -16.78 3.52
C ALA A 138 -2.44 -16.91 4.17
N LYS A 139 -1.54 -17.75 3.61
CA LYS A 139 -0.18 -17.95 4.11
C LYS A 139 0.78 -16.81 3.77
N LEU A 140 0.42 -15.97 2.82
CA LEU A 140 1.15 -14.76 2.43
C LEU A 140 0.25 -13.54 2.60
N PRO A 141 0.81 -12.35 2.85
CA PRO A 141 0.04 -11.13 2.92
C PRO A 141 -0.56 -10.78 1.55
N ALA A 142 -1.53 -9.85 1.56
CA ALA A 142 -2.13 -9.32 0.35
C ALA A 142 -1.10 -8.63 -0.56
N VAL A 143 -1.45 -8.46 -1.84
CA VAL A 143 -0.57 -7.80 -2.81
C VAL A 143 -0.25 -6.35 -2.38
N PRO A 144 0.99 -5.86 -2.58
CA PRO A 144 1.49 -4.63 -1.95
C PRO A 144 0.64 -3.38 -2.19
N PHE A 145 0.20 -3.17 -3.44
CA PHE A 145 -0.50 -1.95 -3.85
C PHE A 145 -2.01 -2.14 -4.01
N LEU A 146 -2.59 -3.07 -3.25
CA LEU A 146 -4.03 -3.36 -3.25
C LEU A 146 -4.89 -2.10 -3.08
N VAL A 147 -4.69 -1.37 -1.99
CA VAL A 147 -5.51 -0.18 -1.66
C VAL A 147 -5.27 0.94 -2.68
N PRO A 148 -4.02 1.32 -3.03
CA PRO A 148 -3.76 2.29 -4.08
C PRO A 148 -4.38 1.96 -5.44
N ALA A 149 -4.37 0.69 -5.86
CA ALA A 149 -4.93 0.27 -7.14
C ALA A 149 -6.44 0.47 -7.20
N VAL A 150 -7.17 0.10 -6.14
CA VAL A 150 -8.62 0.31 -6.06
C VAL A 150 -8.94 1.80 -5.98
N LEU A 151 -8.26 2.56 -5.12
CA LEU A 151 -8.45 4.01 -5.01
C LEU A 151 -8.26 4.70 -6.36
N GLU A 152 -7.18 4.40 -7.07
CA GLU A 152 -6.90 5.01 -8.37
C GLU A 152 -7.94 4.65 -9.43
N ALA A 153 -8.44 3.41 -9.45
CA ALA A 153 -9.52 3.02 -10.35
C ALA A 153 -10.80 3.82 -10.09
N LEU A 154 -11.16 4.02 -8.82
CA LEU A 154 -12.34 4.80 -8.42
C LEU A 154 -12.19 6.29 -8.76
N LEU A 155 -11.02 6.88 -8.51
CA LEU A 155 -10.74 8.28 -8.85
C LEU A 155 -10.70 8.55 -10.37
N LYS A 156 -10.43 7.52 -11.18
CA LYS A 156 -10.49 7.59 -12.65
C LYS A 156 -11.87 7.32 -13.22
N CYS A 157 -12.76 6.73 -12.44
CA CYS A 157 -14.12 6.45 -12.85
C CYS A 157 -15.00 7.69 -12.59
N GLU A 158 -15.53 8.30 -13.65
CA GLU A 158 -16.35 9.53 -13.55
C GLU A 158 -17.53 9.37 -12.58
N ARG A 159 -18.12 8.17 -12.51
CA ARG A 159 -19.23 7.86 -11.60
C ARG A 159 -18.84 7.93 -10.12
N TYR A 160 -17.59 7.58 -9.78
CA TYR A 160 -17.15 7.38 -8.39
C TYR A 160 -16.15 8.42 -7.89
N LYS A 161 -15.55 9.20 -8.79
CA LYS A 161 -14.52 10.18 -8.49
C LYS A 161 -14.96 11.18 -7.40
N ASP A 162 -16.12 11.81 -7.54
CA ASP A 162 -16.57 12.88 -6.62
C ASP A 162 -17.08 12.39 -5.26
N ILE A 163 -17.35 11.09 -5.15
CA ILE A 163 -17.76 10.45 -3.89
C ILE A 163 -16.61 9.72 -3.19
N THR A 164 -15.45 9.59 -3.86
CA THR A 164 -14.25 8.93 -3.31
C THR A 164 -13.27 9.97 -2.78
N ALA A 165 -12.78 9.79 -1.56
CA ALA A 165 -11.75 10.67 -1.01
C ALA A 165 -10.85 9.97 0.01
N VAL A 166 -9.56 10.31 -0.03
CA VAL A 166 -8.63 10.09 1.08
C VAL A 166 -8.91 11.14 2.15
N VAL A 167 -9.14 10.66 3.38
CA VAL A 167 -9.49 11.52 4.51
C VAL A 167 -8.26 11.76 5.39
N PRO A 168 -8.14 12.91 6.05
CA PRO A 168 -6.96 13.22 6.86
C PRO A 168 -7.09 12.61 8.26
N GLY A 169 -7.15 11.28 8.28
CA GLY A 169 -7.38 10.41 9.43
C GLY A 169 -7.71 9.00 8.94
N GLU A 170 -8.40 8.25 9.79
CA GLU A 170 -8.88 6.91 9.48
C GLU A 170 -10.27 6.96 8.83
N ALA A 171 -10.51 6.09 7.86
CA ALA A 171 -11.76 6.06 7.10
C ALA A 171 -12.99 5.77 7.97
N ASP A 172 -12.84 4.90 8.98
CA ASP A 172 -13.89 4.53 9.92
C ASP A 172 -14.49 5.73 10.66
N LEU A 173 -13.65 6.64 11.16
CA LEU A 173 -14.07 7.85 11.86
C LEU A 173 -14.88 8.79 10.95
N TYR A 174 -14.49 8.89 9.68
CA TYR A 174 -15.20 9.71 8.70
C TYR A 174 -16.50 9.07 8.23
N CYS A 175 -16.53 7.74 8.12
CA CYS A 175 -17.78 7.01 7.88
C CYS A 175 -18.76 7.24 9.04
N ALA A 176 -18.31 7.06 10.28
CA ALA A 176 -19.12 7.27 11.47
C ALA A 176 -19.68 8.68 11.56
N ARG A 177 -18.83 9.70 11.37
CA ARG A 177 -19.24 11.11 11.36
C ARG A 177 -20.25 11.43 10.26
N TYR A 178 -20.07 10.86 9.07
CA TYR A 178 -21.03 11.07 7.99
C TYR A 178 -22.42 10.52 8.40
N LEU A 179 -22.45 9.30 8.94
CA LEU A 179 -23.69 8.66 9.41
C LEU A 179 -24.32 9.42 10.58
N GLU A 180 -23.54 9.90 11.54
CA GLU A 180 -24.04 10.71 12.66
C GLU A 180 -24.80 11.96 12.17
N GLN A 181 -24.37 12.55 11.06
CA GLN A 181 -24.94 13.78 10.51
C GLN A 181 -26.08 13.55 9.50
N HIS A 182 -26.04 12.44 8.75
CA HIS A 182 -26.92 12.23 7.59
C HIS A 182 -27.74 10.92 7.67
N GLY A 183 -27.46 10.06 8.65
CA GLY A 183 -27.98 8.70 8.72
C GLY A 183 -27.40 7.79 7.63
N GLY A 184 -28.03 6.61 7.47
CA GLY A 184 -27.67 5.64 6.43
C GLY A 184 -26.90 4.43 6.97
N THR A 185 -26.30 3.66 6.08
CA THR A 185 -25.56 2.43 6.45
C THR A 185 -24.14 2.48 5.93
N VAL A 186 -23.16 2.25 6.80
CA VAL A 186 -21.78 2.01 6.38
C VAL A 186 -21.60 0.53 6.09
N ILE A 187 -20.98 0.19 4.95
CA ILE A 187 -20.53 -1.17 4.67
C ILE A 187 -19.03 -1.25 4.91
N THR A 188 -18.63 -2.21 5.75
CA THR A 188 -17.23 -2.38 6.21
C THR A 188 -16.86 -3.85 6.40
N GLY A 189 -15.57 -4.12 6.64
CA GLY A 189 -15.03 -5.38 7.14
C GLY A 189 -14.47 -5.28 8.57
N ASP A 190 -14.62 -4.11 9.20
CA ASP A 190 -14.13 -3.81 10.55
C ASP A 190 -15.29 -3.71 11.54
N SER A 191 -15.23 -4.51 12.62
CA SER A 191 -16.27 -4.49 13.64
C SER A 191 -16.25 -3.24 14.51
N ASP A 192 -15.15 -2.48 14.49
CA ASP A 192 -14.97 -1.29 15.34
C ASP A 192 -16.02 -0.21 15.03
N LEU A 193 -16.50 -0.15 13.77
CA LEU A 193 -17.60 0.75 13.37
C LEU A 193 -18.90 0.56 14.16
N LEU A 194 -19.12 -0.59 14.81
CA LEU A 194 -20.27 -0.80 15.71
C LEU A 194 -20.13 -0.04 17.04
N VAL A 195 -18.92 0.40 17.39
CA VAL A 195 -18.58 1.08 18.65
C VAL A 195 -18.54 2.60 18.50
N HIS A 196 -18.35 3.08 17.27
CA HIS A 196 -18.45 4.50 16.97
C HIS A 196 -19.87 5.04 17.22
N ASN A 197 -19.95 6.34 17.52
CA ASN A 197 -21.24 7.04 17.49
C ASN A 197 -21.67 7.25 16.04
N LEU A 198 -22.74 6.57 15.62
CA LEU A 198 -23.31 6.67 14.27
C LEU A 198 -24.60 7.51 14.23
N GLY A 199 -25.01 8.13 15.34
CA GLY A 199 -26.32 8.75 15.47
C GLY A 199 -27.48 7.74 15.63
N SER A 200 -28.70 8.25 15.71
CA SER A 200 -29.93 7.43 15.87
C SER A 200 -30.24 6.58 14.63
N ASP A 201 -29.97 7.12 13.44
CA ASP A 201 -30.35 6.53 12.15
C ASP A 201 -29.18 5.87 11.42
N GLY A 202 -28.00 5.86 12.05
CA GLY A 202 -26.81 5.20 11.53
C GLY A 202 -26.85 3.70 11.75
N ALA A 203 -26.27 2.97 10.80
CA ALA A 203 -26.19 1.52 10.86
C ALA A 203 -24.90 0.99 10.22
N VAL A 204 -24.56 -0.25 10.55
CA VAL A 204 -23.42 -0.97 9.99
C VAL A 204 -23.92 -2.21 9.25
N SER A 205 -23.30 -2.53 8.12
CA SER A 205 -23.43 -3.81 7.43
C SER A 205 -22.03 -4.33 7.09
N PHE A 206 -21.86 -5.65 7.01
CA PHE A 206 -20.58 -6.25 6.67
C PHE A 206 -20.56 -6.75 5.22
N PHE A 207 -19.46 -6.55 4.50
CA PHE A 207 -19.34 -6.98 3.10
C PHE A 207 -19.72 -8.45 2.87
N LYS A 208 -19.32 -9.33 3.80
CA LYS A 208 -19.56 -10.77 3.75
C LYS A 208 -21.04 -11.18 3.95
N GLU A 209 -21.88 -10.25 4.39
CA GLU A 209 -23.29 -10.49 4.76
C GLU A 209 -24.26 -9.92 3.73
N ILE A 210 -23.75 -9.53 2.56
CA ILE A 210 -24.55 -9.14 1.40
C ILE A 210 -24.78 -10.38 0.55
N GLU A 211 -26.05 -10.69 0.28
CA GLU A 211 -26.48 -11.90 -0.40
C GLU A 211 -27.45 -11.57 -1.53
N VAL A 212 -27.37 -12.36 -2.60
CA VAL A 212 -28.36 -12.34 -3.67
C VAL A 212 -29.55 -13.23 -3.28
N LYS A 213 -30.77 -12.68 -3.28
CA LYS A 213 -32.00 -13.45 -3.13
C LYS A 213 -32.83 -13.34 -4.41
N SER A 214 -33.16 -14.49 -5.00
CA SER A 214 -34.06 -14.55 -6.15
C SER A 214 -35.52 -14.55 -5.69
N ASN A 215 -36.34 -13.68 -6.26
CA ASN A 215 -37.80 -13.72 -6.08
C ASN A 215 -38.54 -14.40 -7.24
N GLY A 216 -37.81 -15.11 -8.12
CA GLY A 216 -38.34 -15.79 -9.30
C GLY A 216 -38.43 -14.92 -10.57
N LYS A 217 -38.41 -13.57 -10.46
CA LYS A 217 -38.35 -12.66 -11.62
C LYS A 217 -37.13 -11.76 -11.62
N ASN A 218 -36.70 -11.28 -10.45
CA ASN A 218 -35.51 -10.45 -10.29
C ASN A 218 -34.60 -11.00 -9.18
N GLU A 219 -33.29 -10.80 -9.35
CA GLU A 219 -32.31 -10.95 -8.28
C GLU A 219 -32.26 -9.63 -7.49
N LEU A 220 -32.45 -9.73 -6.18
CA LEU A 220 -32.39 -8.58 -5.28
C LEU A 220 -31.26 -8.79 -4.27
N LEU A 221 -30.52 -7.72 -4.00
CA LEU A 221 -29.50 -7.73 -2.96
C LEU A 221 -30.14 -7.46 -1.59
N TYR A 222 -29.77 -8.30 -0.63
CA TYR A 222 -30.12 -8.16 0.77
C TYR A 222 -28.86 -8.11 1.62
N PHE A 223 -28.94 -7.40 2.75
CA PHE A 223 -27.86 -7.31 3.73
C PHE A 223 -28.37 -7.42 5.16
N GLN A 224 -27.45 -7.72 6.06
CA GLN A 224 -27.67 -7.68 7.50
C GLN A 224 -27.28 -6.32 8.05
N VAL A 225 -28.25 -5.64 8.66
CA VAL A 225 -28.08 -4.28 9.18
C VAL A 225 -28.08 -4.31 10.69
N TYR A 226 -27.02 -3.77 11.28
CA TYR A 226 -26.83 -3.61 12.71
C TYR A 226 -27.06 -2.15 13.05
N HIS A 227 -28.03 -1.85 13.90
CA HIS A 227 -28.31 -0.50 14.38
C HIS A 227 -27.75 -0.37 15.81
N PRO A 228 -26.56 0.22 16.01
CA PRO A 228 -25.90 0.24 17.33
C PRO A 228 -26.81 0.72 18.47
N THR A 229 -27.55 1.81 18.24
CA THR A 229 -28.48 2.40 19.21
C THR A 229 -29.60 1.42 19.59
N ALA A 230 -30.27 0.82 18.60
CA ALA A 230 -31.35 -0.14 18.85
C ALA A 230 -30.85 -1.44 19.52
N ILE A 231 -29.63 -1.87 19.18
CA ILE A 231 -28.99 -3.03 19.82
C ILE A 231 -28.70 -2.72 21.29
N ALA A 232 -28.13 -1.55 21.59
CA ALA A 232 -27.85 -1.12 22.96
C ALA A 232 -29.13 -1.04 23.81
N GLU A 233 -30.21 -0.49 23.26
CA GLU A 233 -31.53 -0.43 23.91
C GLU A 233 -32.09 -1.83 24.21
N ARG A 234 -32.02 -2.74 23.23
CA ARG A 234 -32.52 -4.12 23.40
C ARG A 234 -31.71 -4.92 24.43
N LEU A 235 -30.42 -4.61 24.56
CA LEU A 235 -29.54 -5.14 25.60
C LEU A 235 -29.68 -4.42 26.94
N SER A 236 -30.50 -3.36 27.02
CA SER A 236 -30.67 -2.50 28.19
C SER A 236 -29.37 -1.86 28.71
N LEU A 237 -28.41 -1.62 27.81
CA LEU A 237 -27.12 -1.04 28.16
C LEU A 237 -27.30 0.43 28.60
N PRO A 238 -26.46 0.93 29.53
CA PRO A 238 -26.55 2.32 29.98
C PRO A 238 -26.40 3.29 28.80
N SER A 239 -27.36 4.20 28.60
CA SER A 239 -27.39 5.11 27.44
C SER A 239 -26.14 5.99 27.31
N SER A 240 -25.42 6.24 28.40
CA SER A 240 -24.17 7.01 28.40
C SER A 240 -22.95 6.26 27.84
N HIS A 241 -23.03 4.93 27.68
CA HIS A 241 -21.92 4.09 27.21
C HIS A 241 -22.32 3.19 26.03
N GLY A 242 -23.58 2.71 26.01
CA GLY A 242 -24.12 1.88 24.93
C GLY A 242 -23.25 0.67 24.61
N LEU A 243 -23.00 0.41 23.32
CA LEU A 243 -22.13 -0.69 22.88
C LEU A 243 -20.66 -0.49 23.25
N GLN A 244 -20.23 0.71 23.64
CA GLN A 244 -18.84 0.96 23.99
C GLN A 244 -18.44 0.26 25.29
N SER A 245 -19.32 0.21 26.29
CA SER A 245 -19.05 -0.56 27.52
C SER A 245 -19.04 -2.06 27.23
N LEU A 246 -19.95 -2.56 26.39
CA LEU A 246 -19.98 -3.96 25.97
C LEU A 246 -18.68 -4.35 25.25
N ALA A 247 -18.25 -3.53 24.32
CA ALA A 247 -17.04 -3.72 23.54
C ALA A 247 -15.79 -3.73 24.44
N PHE A 248 -15.71 -2.80 25.39
CA PHE A 248 -14.62 -2.76 26.36
C PHE A 248 -14.58 -4.02 27.24
N GLU A 249 -15.71 -4.55 27.68
CA GLU A 249 -15.77 -5.82 28.43
C GLU A 249 -15.24 -7.00 27.60
N ILE A 250 -15.49 -7.03 26.28
CA ILE A 250 -14.95 -8.06 25.38
C ILE A 250 -13.43 -7.94 25.27
N VAL A 251 -12.90 -6.72 25.18
CA VAL A 251 -11.45 -6.47 25.14
C VAL A 251 -10.79 -6.92 26.44
N MET A 252 -11.43 -6.68 27.58
CA MET A 252 -10.91 -7.04 28.91
C MET A 252 -11.00 -8.53 29.23
N ASP A 253 -12.00 -9.25 28.70
CA ASP A 253 -12.14 -10.70 28.85
C ASP A 253 -12.60 -11.36 27.52
N PRO A 254 -11.66 -11.58 26.56
CA PRO A 254 -11.99 -12.10 25.23
C PRO A 254 -12.61 -13.50 25.22
N HIS A 255 -12.50 -14.23 26.33
CA HIS A 255 -13.03 -15.59 26.48
C HIS A 255 -14.35 -15.65 27.26
N ALA A 256 -14.86 -14.52 27.74
CA ALA A 256 -16.13 -14.44 28.44
C ALA A 256 -17.30 -14.81 27.53
N SER A 257 -18.24 -15.60 28.04
CA SER A 257 -19.53 -15.82 27.37
C SER A 257 -20.31 -14.52 27.20
N PHE A 258 -21.08 -14.40 26.12
CA PHE A 258 -21.89 -13.20 25.84
C PHE A 258 -22.75 -12.75 27.02
N ARG A 259 -23.41 -13.68 27.72
CA ARG A 259 -24.23 -13.36 28.91
C ARG A 259 -23.42 -12.67 30.00
N LYS A 260 -22.19 -13.14 30.26
CA LYS A 260 -21.28 -12.55 31.26
C LYS A 260 -20.86 -11.14 30.84
N VAL A 261 -20.48 -10.97 29.57
CA VAL A 261 -20.08 -9.66 29.01
C VAL A 261 -21.24 -8.65 29.16
N VAL A 262 -22.46 -9.02 28.77
CA VAL A 262 -23.64 -8.15 28.91
C VAL A 262 -23.90 -7.79 30.38
N GLN A 263 -23.86 -8.77 31.29
CA GLN A 263 -24.06 -8.53 32.73
C GLN A 263 -23.03 -7.55 33.31
N ASN A 264 -21.76 -7.70 32.93
CA ASN A 264 -20.72 -6.78 33.37
C ASN A 264 -20.90 -5.38 32.76
N ALA A 265 -21.23 -5.29 31.47
CA ALA A 265 -21.46 -4.03 30.77
C ALA A 265 -22.64 -3.24 31.37
N LEU A 266 -23.70 -3.93 31.81
CA LEU A 266 -24.85 -3.33 32.50
C LEU A 266 -24.45 -2.61 33.79
N ILE A 267 -23.55 -3.21 34.57
CA ILE A 267 -23.05 -2.63 35.83
C ILE A 267 -21.79 -1.79 35.65
N LEU A 268 -21.30 -1.66 34.41
CA LEU A 268 -20.06 -0.97 34.03
C LEU A 268 -18.84 -1.49 34.81
N LYS A 269 -18.71 -2.82 34.93
CA LYS A 269 -17.70 -3.45 35.78
C LYS A 269 -16.28 -3.04 35.40
N SER A 270 -15.82 -3.40 34.20
CA SER A 270 -14.48 -3.09 33.72
C SER A 270 -14.26 -1.60 33.57
N VAL A 271 -15.28 -0.84 33.16
CA VAL A 271 -15.20 0.63 33.07
C VAL A 271 -14.86 1.25 34.44
N LYS A 272 -15.47 0.75 35.52
CA LYS A 272 -15.22 1.21 36.89
C LYS A 272 -13.86 0.74 37.43
N GLU A 273 -13.48 -0.50 37.13
CA GLU A 273 -12.22 -1.11 37.59
C GLU A 273 -11.00 -0.55 36.84
N HIS A 274 -11.14 -0.21 35.55
CA HIS A 274 -10.07 0.18 34.64
C HIS A 274 -10.35 1.52 33.92
N LYS A 275 -10.68 2.56 34.69
CA LYS A 275 -11.11 3.87 34.16
C LYS A 275 -10.14 4.50 33.15
N THR A 276 -8.83 4.38 33.38
CA THR A 276 -7.80 4.92 32.48
C THR A 276 -7.79 4.18 31.15
N MET A 277 -7.73 2.85 31.18
CA MET A 277 -7.79 2.01 29.98
C MET A 277 -9.08 2.23 29.19
N TYR A 278 -10.22 2.43 29.88
CA TYR A 278 -11.48 2.76 29.21
C TYR A 278 -11.41 4.12 28.52
N LYS A 279 -10.83 5.14 29.17
CA LYS A 279 -10.65 6.46 28.56
C LYS A 279 -9.80 6.37 27.30
N ASP A 280 -8.70 5.63 27.35
CA ASP A 280 -7.80 5.44 26.20
C ASP A 280 -8.54 4.69 25.07
N PHE A 281 -9.31 3.65 25.40
CA PHE A 281 -10.15 2.90 24.46
C PHE A 281 -11.18 3.80 23.75
N ILE A 282 -11.92 4.64 24.48
CA ILE A 282 -12.96 5.50 23.89
C ILE A 282 -12.38 6.66 23.08
N GLN A 283 -11.16 7.09 23.41
CA GLN A 283 -10.50 8.15 22.67
C GLN A 283 -10.32 7.81 21.18
N GLU A 284 -10.13 6.52 20.86
CA GLU A 284 -10.03 6.05 19.47
C GLU A 284 -11.32 6.25 18.67
N TYR A 285 -12.48 6.20 19.33
CA TYR A 285 -13.80 6.31 18.68
C TYR A 285 -14.41 7.72 18.75
N THR A 286 -13.73 8.67 19.40
CA THR A 286 -14.24 10.02 19.61
C THR A 286 -13.70 10.97 18.53
N PRO A 287 -14.56 11.64 17.73
CA PRO A 287 -14.10 12.61 16.74
C PRO A 287 -13.38 13.77 17.42
N SER A 288 -12.08 13.91 17.12
CA SER A 288 -11.34 15.12 17.49
C SER A 288 -11.79 16.28 16.59
N GLY A 289 -12.12 17.43 17.17
CA GLY A 289 -12.71 18.56 16.45
C GLY A 289 -11.91 18.97 15.22
N PHE A 290 -12.49 18.79 14.02
CA PHE A 290 -11.93 19.29 12.77
C PHE A 290 -12.28 20.77 12.64
N SER A 291 -11.26 21.63 12.63
CA SER A 291 -11.46 23.05 12.35
C SER A 291 -11.51 23.25 10.84
N VAL A 292 -12.64 23.73 10.33
CA VAL A 292 -12.76 24.16 8.94
C VAL A 292 -12.43 25.64 8.91
N VAL A 293 -11.15 25.94 8.72
CA VAL A 293 -10.77 27.23 8.20
C VAL A 293 -9.94 26.98 6.94
N ASP A 294 -10.02 27.93 6.01
CA ASP A 294 -8.90 28.40 5.19
C ASP A 294 -8.93 28.21 3.64
N PRO A 295 -8.25 29.12 2.90
CA PRO A 295 -8.45 29.50 1.49
C PRO A 295 -7.64 28.67 0.47
N HIS A 296 -7.09 27.52 0.85
CA HIS A 296 -6.25 26.68 -0.02
C HIS A 296 -7.03 25.55 -0.71
N VAL A 297 -8.07 25.90 -1.46
CA VAL A 297 -8.98 24.93 -2.11
C VAL A 297 -8.22 23.94 -3.02
N GLY A 298 -7.22 24.41 -3.77
CA GLY A 298 -6.41 23.58 -4.68
C GLY A 298 -5.62 22.48 -3.96
N VAL A 299 -4.85 22.84 -2.92
CA VAL A 299 -4.07 21.90 -2.12
C VAL A 299 -4.98 20.87 -1.46
N ARG A 300 -6.12 21.31 -0.90
CA ARG A 300 -7.09 20.42 -0.26
C ARG A 300 -7.69 19.40 -1.24
N SER A 301 -7.89 19.78 -2.51
CA SER A 301 -8.34 18.83 -3.54
C SER A 301 -7.30 17.75 -3.79
N ILE A 302 -6.02 18.11 -3.87
CA ILE A 302 -4.94 17.15 -4.11
C ILE A 302 -4.77 16.20 -2.93
N LEU A 303 -4.85 16.70 -1.69
CA LEU A 303 -4.76 15.87 -0.49
C LEU A 303 -5.80 14.73 -0.48
N LYS A 304 -6.99 14.96 -1.02
CA LYS A 304 -8.06 13.95 -1.12
C LYS A 304 -7.81 12.85 -2.16
N GLU A 305 -6.85 13.06 -3.06
CA GLU A 305 -6.52 12.15 -4.15
C GLU A 305 -5.15 11.47 -3.99
N LEU A 306 -4.41 11.83 -2.93
CA LEU A 306 -3.11 11.23 -2.66
C LEU A 306 -3.23 9.72 -2.42
N ASP A 307 -2.15 8.99 -2.69
CA ASP A 307 -2.01 7.63 -2.19
C ASP A 307 -2.07 7.63 -0.64
N PRO A 308 -2.73 6.66 0.02
CA PRO A 308 -2.79 6.58 1.48
C PRO A 308 -1.45 6.71 2.20
N ARG A 309 -0.36 6.12 1.68
CA ARG A 309 0.97 6.21 2.31
C ARG A 309 1.63 7.56 2.09
N ILE A 310 1.40 8.17 0.93
CA ILE A 310 1.91 9.50 0.62
C ILE A 310 1.15 10.55 1.43
N SER A 311 -0.18 10.42 1.52
CA SER A 311 -1.02 11.22 2.41
C SER A 311 -0.52 11.15 3.85
N GLU A 312 -0.22 9.95 4.35
CA GLU A 312 0.23 9.78 5.72
C GLU A 312 1.58 10.45 5.98
N PHE A 313 2.53 10.35 5.04
CA PHE A 313 3.78 11.10 5.08
C PHE A 313 3.52 12.62 5.11
N VAL A 314 2.71 13.13 4.19
CA VAL A 314 2.41 14.57 4.06
C VAL A 314 1.72 15.11 5.31
N LEU A 315 0.80 14.35 5.90
CA LEU A 315 0.03 14.77 7.07
C LEU A 315 0.80 14.65 8.39
N GLN A 316 2.05 14.17 8.39
CA GLN A 316 2.95 14.35 9.53
C GLN A 316 3.43 15.81 9.65
N PHE A 317 3.37 16.60 8.57
CA PHE A 317 3.72 18.01 8.59
C PHE A 317 2.53 18.87 9.00
N ARG A 318 2.74 19.74 9.99
CA ARG A 318 1.72 20.63 10.55
C ARG A 318 1.00 21.44 9.47
N PHE A 319 1.75 22.05 8.55
CA PHE A 319 1.21 22.87 7.45
C PHE A 319 0.10 22.15 6.66
N TYR A 320 0.35 20.91 6.23
CA TYR A 320 -0.63 20.13 5.47
C TYR A 320 -1.76 19.61 6.35
N SER A 321 -1.48 19.26 7.60
CA SER A 321 -2.51 18.87 8.55
C SER A 321 -3.52 19.99 8.84
N GLU A 322 -3.06 21.24 8.93
CA GLU A 322 -3.92 22.42 9.07
C GLU A 322 -4.85 22.58 7.86
N ILE A 323 -4.30 22.54 6.63
CA ILE A 323 -5.08 22.63 5.38
C ILE A 323 -6.08 21.48 5.26
N ALA A 324 -5.72 20.29 5.73
CA ALA A 324 -6.58 19.13 5.73
C ALA A 324 -7.70 19.22 6.81
N GLY A 325 -7.59 20.17 7.75
CA GLY A 325 -8.55 20.40 8.83
C GLY A 325 -8.33 19.51 10.06
N ARG A 326 -7.14 18.91 10.22
CA ARG A 326 -6.83 18.03 11.37
C ARG A 326 -6.61 18.83 12.66
N PRO A 327 -7.04 18.29 13.82
CA PRO A 327 -6.72 18.89 15.11
C PRO A 327 -5.21 18.86 15.37
N LEU A 328 -4.67 20.01 15.76
CA LEU A 328 -3.24 20.26 15.90
C LEU A 328 -2.66 19.83 17.25
N SER A 329 -3.52 19.46 18.20
CA SER A 329 -3.14 19.10 19.57
C SER A 329 -2.23 17.88 19.68
N SER A 330 -2.05 17.12 18.60
CA SER A 330 -1.22 15.91 18.54
C SER A 330 -0.03 16.02 17.57
N ILE A 331 0.26 17.20 17.02
CA ILE A 331 1.35 17.38 16.04
C ILE A 331 2.41 18.29 16.64
N GLU A 332 3.61 17.74 16.80
CA GLU A 332 4.79 18.53 17.17
C GLU A 332 5.08 19.58 16.09
N GLU A 333 5.36 20.81 16.52
CA GLU A 333 5.54 21.95 15.61
C GLU A 333 6.71 21.74 14.62
N ASN A 334 7.69 20.93 15.00
CA ASN A 334 8.86 20.55 14.19
C ASN A 334 9.22 19.07 14.42
N ALA A 335 8.37 18.15 13.98
CA ALA A 335 8.69 16.73 14.01
C ALA A 335 10.00 16.48 13.23
N LYS A 336 11.04 16.05 13.95
CA LYS A 336 12.35 15.73 13.36
C LYS A 336 12.38 14.32 12.79
N ASP A 337 11.63 13.41 13.40
CA ASP A 337 11.60 12.01 13.02
C ASP A 337 10.28 11.72 12.32
N ILE A 338 10.35 11.44 11.02
CA ILE A 338 9.19 11.17 10.18
C ILE A 338 9.16 9.68 9.87
N HIS A 339 8.10 8.99 10.29
CA HIS A 339 8.00 7.55 10.10
C HIS A 339 7.14 7.21 8.88
N VAL A 340 7.67 6.37 7.99
CA VAL A 340 6.95 5.97 6.77
C VAL A 340 6.88 4.44 6.68
N PHE A 341 5.67 3.90 6.76
CA PHE A 341 5.43 2.47 6.50
C PHE A 341 5.23 2.23 5.01
N LEU A 342 6.26 1.71 4.36
CA LEU A 342 6.20 1.36 2.93
C LEU A 342 5.26 0.16 2.71
N PRO A 343 4.60 0.07 1.53
CA PRO A 343 3.89 -1.13 1.15
C PRO A 343 4.76 -2.39 1.28
N PHE A 344 4.18 -3.47 1.81
CA PHE A 344 4.91 -4.72 2.04
C PHE A 344 5.14 -5.43 0.70
N LEU A 345 6.36 -5.36 0.16
CA LEU A 345 6.74 -6.08 -1.05
C LEU A 345 6.94 -7.57 -0.76
N LEU A 346 6.43 -8.42 -1.65
CA LEU A 346 6.62 -9.87 -1.59
C LEU A 346 7.98 -10.27 -2.21
N ASP A 347 9.08 -9.82 -1.60
CA ASP A 347 10.44 -10.05 -2.07
C ASP A 347 11.14 -11.23 -1.36
N CYS A 348 12.26 -11.69 -1.92
CA CYS A 348 13.04 -12.80 -1.37
C CYS A 348 13.63 -12.47 0.02
N PRO A 349 13.32 -13.25 1.08
CA PRO A 349 13.70 -12.88 2.45
C PRO A 349 15.19 -13.00 2.76
N ILE A 350 15.94 -13.77 1.96
CA ILE A 350 17.40 -13.95 2.09
C ILE A 350 18.21 -12.90 1.30
N ARG A 351 17.54 -12.06 0.49
CA ARG A 351 18.16 -10.94 -0.22
C ARG A 351 17.99 -9.65 0.57
N THR A 352 18.86 -8.68 0.28
CA THR A 352 18.67 -7.28 0.69
C THR A 352 17.29 -6.80 0.22
N ASN A 353 16.62 -5.95 1.00
CA ASN A 353 15.23 -5.54 0.71
C ASN A 353 15.08 -4.95 -0.71
N ALA A 354 14.01 -5.32 -1.41
CA ALA A 354 13.75 -4.85 -2.78
C ALA A 354 13.61 -3.32 -2.91
N TRP A 355 13.26 -2.62 -1.83
CA TRP A 355 13.19 -1.16 -1.81
C TRP A 355 14.55 -0.46 -1.96
N GLU A 356 15.69 -1.12 -1.71
CA GLU A 356 16.98 -0.42 -1.68
C GLU A 356 17.39 0.19 -3.02
N ILE A 357 17.05 -0.45 -4.14
CA ILE A 357 17.52 0.01 -5.45
C ILE A 357 16.96 1.40 -5.82
N SER A 358 15.84 1.79 -5.21
CA SER A 358 15.15 3.05 -5.49
C SER A 358 15.23 4.05 -4.32
N THR A 359 16.13 3.83 -3.35
CA THR A 359 16.30 4.71 -2.19
C THR A 359 16.55 6.16 -2.58
N ALA A 360 17.43 6.43 -3.55
CA ALA A 360 17.70 7.80 -4.04
C ALA A 360 16.43 8.50 -4.56
N THR A 361 15.57 7.78 -5.28
CA THR A 361 14.30 8.32 -5.76
C THR A 361 13.36 8.68 -4.61
N ARG A 362 13.31 7.86 -3.55
CA ARG A 362 12.50 8.16 -2.36
C ARG A 362 13.07 9.31 -1.54
N GLN A 363 14.40 9.41 -1.40
CA GLN A 363 15.04 10.57 -0.75
C GLN A 363 14.65 11.87 -1.46
N LEU A 364 14.73 11.92 -2.80
CA LEU A 364 14.21 13.05 -3.58
C LEU A 364 12.73 13.29 -3.28
N ALA A 365 11.90 12.24 -3.33
CA ALA A 365 10.46 12.36 -3.08
C ALA A 365 10.17 13.02 -1.72
N TYR A 366 10.77 12.52 -0.63
CA TYR A 366 10.58 13.08 0.70
C TYR A 366 11.09 14.52 0.81
N GLY A 367 12.28 14.80 0.24
CA GLY A 367 12.87 16.13 0.27
C GLY A 367 12.04 17.21 -0.42
N LEU A 368 11.27 16.87 -1.46
CA LEU A 368 10.40 17.81 -2.17
C LEU A 368 9.43 18.57 -1.25
N ILE A 369 9.02 17.96 -0.12
CA ILE A 369 8.10 18.61 0.82
C ILE A 369 8.66 19.95 1.32
N ASN A 370 9.99 20.04 1.52
CA ASN A 370 10.67 21.24 2.02
C ASN A 370 10.47 22.46 1.12
N ALA A 371 10.22 22.27 -0.17
CA ALA A 371 9.96 23.37 -1.08
C ALA A 371 8.62 24.06 -0.81
N SER A 372 7.65 23.33 -0.28
CA SER A 372 6.30 23.84 -0.03
C SER A 372 6.06 24.34 1.39
N LEU A 373 6.93 23.99 2.34
CA LEU A 373 6.74 24.36 3.74
C LEU A 373 7.01 25.86 3.94
N PRO A 374 6.23 26.56 4.80
CA PRO A 374 6.46 27.99 5.09
C PRO A 374 7.84 28.30 5.68
N ARG A 375 8.44 27.31 6.36
CA ARG A 375 9.81 27.34 6.88
C ARG A 375 10.48 26.05 6.48
N GLN A 376 11.73 26.14 5.99
CA GLN A 376 12.54 24.96 5.72
C GLN A 376 12.76 24.18 7.02
N GLN A 377 12.56 22.87 6.97
CA GLN A 377 12.72 21.98 8.11
C GLN A 377 13.79 20.95 7.80
N THR A 378 14.64 20.67 8.78
CA THR A 378 15.50 19.50 8.76
C THR A 378 14.78 18.37 9.48
N PHE A 379 14.62 17.25 8.79
CA PHE A 379 13.98 16.05 9.33
C PHE A 379 14.63 14.81 8.74
N THR A 380 14.50 13.70 9.44
CA THR A 380 14.99 12.38 9.05
C THR A 380 13.79 11.48 8.81
N VAL A 381 13.87 10.66 7.77
CA VAL A 381 12.81 9.69 7.45
C VAL A 381 13.22 8.30 7.92
N PHE A 382 12.34 7.64 8.67
CA PHE A 382 12.49 6.25 9.09
C PHE A 382 11.53 5.36 8.29
N GLU A 383 12.07 4.62 7.33
CA GLU A 383 11.31 3.69 6.50
C GLU A 383 11.11 2.33 7.19
N HIS A 384 9.86 2.00 7.47
CA HIS A 384 9.43 0.70 7.95
C HIS A 384 9.06 -0.19 6.77
N ARG A 385 9.82 -1.28 6.60
CA ARG A 385 9.73 -2.24 5.49
C ARG A 385 10.04 -3.64 6.00
N ARG A 386 10.04 -4.67 5.15
CA ARG A 386 10.44 -6.04 5.55
C ARG A 386 11.80 -6.01 6.25
N GLN A 387 11.83 -6.50 7.50
CA GLN A 387 13.00 -6.49 8.38
C GLN A 387 13.12 -7.83 9.12
N GLN A 388 14.34 -8.37 9.22
CA GLN A 388 14.58 -9.68 9.86
C GLN A 388 14.55 -9.64 11.39
N LYS A 389 14.62 -8.45 12.01
CA LYS A 389 14.63 -8.24 13.47
C LYS A 389 13.77 -7.02 13.80
N GLU A 390 13.40 -6.88 15.08
CA GLU A 390 12.82 -5.64 15.60
C GLU A 390 13.77 -4.48 15.31
N SER A 391 13.27 -3.46 14.63
CA SER A 391 14.04 -2.31 14.17
C SER A 391 13.14 -1.08 14.24
N THR A 392 13.78 0.07 14.49
CA THR A 392 13.15 1.39 14.52
C THR A 392 12.88 1.97 13.12
N GLY A 393 13.11 1.18 12.06
CA GLY A 393 13.05 1.62 10.66
C GLY A 393 14.45 1.75 10.05
N ARG A 394 14.53 1.83 8.71
CA ARG A 394 15.74 2.29 8.02
C ARG A 394 15.75 3.81 8.04
N GLU A 395 16.72 4.37 8.72
CA GLU A 395 17.00 5.80 8.68
C GLU A 395 17.47 6.23 7.29
N LEU A 396 16.88 7.32 6.80
CA LEU A 396 17.22 8.00 5.55
C LEU A 396 17.32 9.50 5.81
N SER A 397 18.47 10.06 5.50
CA SER A 397 18.63 11.50 5.32
C SER A 397 17.94 11.95 4.04
N VAL A 398 17.36 13.14 4.08
CA VAL A 398 16.65 13.74 2.94
C VAL A 398 17.39 15.00 2.50
N PRO A 399 17.40 15.31 1.19
CA PRO A 399 18.05 16.50 0.70
C PRO A 399 17.41 17.77 1.25
N GLY A 400 18.27 18.75 1.57
CA GLY A 400 17.84 20.10 1.91
C GLY A 400 17.31 20.84 0.68
N TYR A 401 16.58 21.94 0.89
CA TYR A 401 15.97 22.73 -0.20
C TYR A 401 16.97 23.12 -1.30
N ASN A 402 18.19 23.50 -0.92
CA ASN A 402 19.23 23.95 -1.85
C ASN A 402 19.75 22.83 -2.78
N GLU A 403 19.56 21.57 -2.41
CA GLU A 403 20.03 20.41 -3.18
C GLU A 403 18.97 19.87 -4.15
N LEU A 404 17.69 20.25 -3.93
CA LEU A 404 16.56 19.69 -4.68
C LEU A 404 16.61 20.02 -6.17
N ASP A 405 17.09 21.21 -6.54
CA ASP A 405 17.14 21.62 -7.95
C ASP A 405 18.09 20.72 -8.76
N GLU A 406 19.34 20.55 -8.29
CA GLU A 406 20.31 19.69 -8.97
C GLU A 406 19.92 18.21 -8.89
N ALA A 407 19.28 17.78 -7.79
CA ALA A 407 18.74 16.43 -7.70
C ALA A 407 17.63 16.17 -8.73
N CYS A 408 16.71 17.13 -8.93
CA CYS A 408 15.71 17.06 -9.98
C CYS A 408 16.36 17.03 -11.36
N LEU A 409 17.34 17.90 -11.62
CA LEU A 409 18.09 17.92 -12.89
C LEU A 409 18.82 16.61 -13.16
N THR A 410 19.37 15.96 -12.13
CA THR A 410 20.02 14.65 -12.24
C THR A 410 19.03 13.58 -12.72
N VAL A 411 17.84 13.52 -12.13
CA VAL A 411 16.79 12.57 -12.55
C VAL A 411 16.30 12.90 -13.97
N ILE A 412 16.11 14.17 -14.30
CA ILE A 412 15.73 14.59 -15.67
C ILE A 412 16.76 14.14 -16.70
N ARG A 413 18.05 14.40 -16.45
CA ARG A 413 19.14 14.02 -17.35
C ARG A 413 19.17 12.51 -17.57
N LEU A 414 19.00 11.72 -16.50
CA LEU A 414 18.95 10.26 -16.60
C LEU A 414 17.74 9.78 -17.43
N ILE A 415 16.54 10.32 -17.20
CA ILE A 415 15.36 10.00 -18.00
C ILE A 415 15.63 10.32 -19.48
N GLU A 416 16.17 11.50 -19.78
CA GLU A 416 16.43 11.93 -21.16
C GLU A 416 17.53 11.09 -21.84
N GLN A 417 18.56 10.70 -21.11
CA GLN A 417 19.60 9.81 -21.62
C GLN A 417 19.03 8.42 -21.94
N LEU A 418 18.20 7.86 -21.04
CA LEU A 418 17.52 6.59 -21.29
C LEU A 418 16.58 6.68 -22.49
N GLU A 419 15.76 7.73 -22.58
CA GLU A 419 14.86 7.97 -23.72
C GLU A 419 15.63 8.07 -25.04
N SER A 420 16.77 8.78 -25.06
CA SER A 420 17.59 8.94 -26.26
C SER A 420 18.19 7.62 -26.76
N LYS A 421 18.56 6.72 -25.83
CA LYS A 421 19.14 5.40 -26.13
C LYS A 421 18.09 4.32 -26.35
N THR A 422 16.84 4.56 -25.95
CA THR A 422 15.71 3.62 -26.09
C THR A 422 14.50 4.25 -26.79
N PRO A 423 14.66 4.86 -27.99
CA PRO A 423 13.58 5.61 -28.64
C PRO A 423 12.35 4.76 -29.02
N LYS A 424 12.52 3.43 -29.07
CA LYS A 424 11.43 2.48 -29.35
C LYS A 424 10.58 2.14 -28.12
N LEU A 425 11.07 2.42 -26.91
CA LEU A 425 10.34 2.13 -25.68
C LEU A 425 9.36 3.26 -25.35
N SER A 426 8.11 2.87 -25.12
CA SER A 426 7.04 3.75 -24.67
C SER A 426 6.33 3.17 -23.45
N GLY A 427 5.59 4.01 -22.72
CA GLY A 427 4.79 3.57 -21.58
C GLY A 427 5.61 2.85 -20.50
N SER A 428 5.19 1.65 -20.10
CA SER A 428 5.82 0.86 -19.03
C SER A 428 7.27 0.48 -19.33
N GLY A 429 7.65 0.35 -20.61
CA GLY A 429 9.02 0.04 -21.03
C GLY A 429 10.04 1.11 -20.62
N LYS A 430 9.66 2.39 -20.67
CA LYS A 430 10.54 3.50 -20.23
C LYS A 430 10.86 3.39 -18.74
N TRP A 431 9.85 3.13 -17.92
CA TRP A 431 10.00 3.00 -16.46
C TRP A 431 10.70 1.70 -16.06
N LEU A 432 10.55 0.63 -16.86
CA LEU A 432 11.35 -0.58 -16.73
C LEU A 432 12.84 -0.30 -16.97
N ALA A 433 13.20 0.49 -17.99
CA ALA A 433 14.59 0.88 -18.22
C ALA A 433 15.21 1.62 -17.03
N MET A 434 14.43 2.52 -16.41
CA MET A 434 14.85 3.21 -15.18
C MET A 434 15.04 2.24 -14.00
N ALA A 435 14.14 1.27 -13.81
CA ALA A 435 14.25 0.25 -12.75
C ALA A 435 15.46 -0.68 -12.98
N VAL A 436 15.75 -1.04 -14.24
CA VAL A 436 16.96 -1.81 -14.59
C VAL A 436 18.23 -1.00 -14.32
N TYR A 437 18.24 0.29 -14.67
CA TYR A 437 19.36 1.18 -14.31
C TYR A 437 19.60 1.18 -12.80
N GLN A 438 18.54 1.31 -11.99
CA GLN A 438 18.61 1.28 -10.53
C GLN A 438 19.14 -0.03 -9.96
N ASP A 439 18.74 -1.19 -10.51
CA ASP A 439 19.29 -2.50 -10.14
C ASP A 439 20.80 -2.57 -10.42
N LEU A 440 21.25 -2.09 -11.58
CA LEU A 440 22.67 -2.07 -11.93
C LEU A 440 23.49 -1.09 -11.08
N ASP A 441 23.00 0.11 -10.86
CA ASP A 441 23.67 1.13 -10.04
C ASP A 441 23.84 0.65 -8.59
N PHE A 442 22.78 0.07 -8.02
CA PHE A 442 22.83 -0.53 -6.70
C PHE A 442 23.83 -1.70 -6.67
N ALA A 443 23.77 -2.61 -7.65
CA ALA A 443 24.69 -3.73 -7.69
C ALA A 443 26.15 -3.28 -7.80
N ALA A 444 26.46 -2.29 -8.65
CA ALA A 444 27.79 -1.73 -8.79
C ALA A 444 28.31 -1.08 -7.50
N SER A 445 27.46 -0.27 -6.84
CA SER A 445 27.80 0.43 -5.60
C SER A 445 28.16 -0.52 -4.45
N TYR A 446 27.54 -1.71 -4.41
CA TYR A 446 27.79 -2.72 -3.37
C TYR A 446 28.69 -3.87 -3.82
N GLY A 447 29.28 -3.81 -5.02
CA GLY A 447 30.14 -4.88 -5.56
C GLY A 447 29.40 -6.22 -5.77
N LYS A 448 28.10 -6.16 -6.08
CA LYS A 448 27.23 -7.32 -6.33
C LYS A 448 26.96 -7.47 -7.83
N VAL A 449 26.43 -8.63 -8.22
CA VAL A 449 25.91 -8.85 -9.58
C VAL A 449 24.43 -8.42 -9.62
N ALA A 450 24.10 -7.56 -10.59
CA ALA A 450 22.73 -7.11 -10.85
C ALA A 450 21.79 -8.28 -11.16
N LEU A 451 20.59 -8.26 -10.60
CA LEU A 451 19.65 -9.38 -10.70
C LEU A 451 19.05 -9.50 -12.10
N SER A 452 18.79 -8.35 -12.74
CA SER A 452 18.42 -8.28 -14.16
C SER A 452 19.39 -9.04 -15.06
N ARG A 453 20.71 -8.92 -14.81
CA ARG A 453 21.75 -9.62 -15.57
C ARG A 453 21.66 -11.13 -15.39
N ILE A 454 21.48 -11.60 -14.16
CA ILE A 454 21.34 -13.03 -13.84
C ILE A 454 20.11 -13.61 -14.56
N LEU A 455 18.96 -12.95 -14.44
CA LEU A 455 17.69 -13.44 -14.98
C LEU A 455 17.67 -13.45 -16.51
N VAL A 456 18.15 -12.38 -17.17
CA VAL A 456 18.25 -12.36 -18.64
C VAL A 456 19.21 -13.44 -19.18
N GLN A 457 20.30 -13.73 -18.46
CA GLN A 457 21.20 -14.83 -18.85
C GLN A 457 20.55 -16.20 -18.69
N MET A 458 19.76 -16.42 -17.63
CA MET A 458 19.00 -17.65 -17.42
C MET A 458 17.91 -17.83 -18.50
N ASP A 459 17.23 -16.75 -18.87
CA ASP A 459 16.20 -16.74 -19.92
C ASP A 459 16.79 -17.09 -21.29
N LYS A 460 17.91 -16.45 -21.69
CA LYS A 460 18.63 -16.77 -22.94
C LYS A 460 19.09 -18.22 -23.04
N LYS A 461 19.42 -18.85 -21.91
CA LYS A 461 19.82 -20.27 -21.84
C LYS A 461 18.61 -21.22 -21.88
N GLN A 462 17.40 -20.70 -22.08
CA GLN A 462 16.12 -21.44 -22.02
C GLN A 462 15.94 -22.22 -20.71
N SER A 463 16.63 -21.84 -19.65
CA SER A 463 16.49 -22.50 -18.34
C SER A 463 15.13 -22.21 -17.69
N PHE A 464 14.40 -21.21 -18.17
CA PHE A 464 13.01 -20.91 -17.78
C PHE A 464 11.96 -21.70 -18.59
N ALA A 465 12.30 -22.14 -19.81
CA ALA A 465 11.31 -22.45 -20.84
C ALA A 465 10.57 -23.79 -20.65
N HIS A 466 10.88 -24.56 -19.60
CA HIS A 466 10.30 -25.90 -19.40
C HIS A 466 9.61 -26.17 -18.08
N ASP A 467 9.76 -25.36 -17.03
CA ASP A 467 9.50 -25.91 -15.69
C ASP A 467 8.24 -25.41 -14.99
N GLY A 468 7.54 -24.38 -15.52
CA GLY A 468 6.31 -23.89 -14.89
C GLY A 468 6.52 -23.56 -13.41
N THR A 469 7.70 -23.02 -13.07
CA THR A 469 8.12 -22.62 -11.73
C THR A 469 8.59 -21.16 -11.75
N LEU A 470 8.42 -20.50 -10.62
CA LEU A 470 8.86 -19.14 -10.34
C LEU A 470 9.93 -19.20 -9.26
N SER A 471 11.10 -18.62 -9.55
CA SER A 471 12.19 -18.54 -8.57
C SER A 471 12.03 -17.33 -7.65
N TRP A 472 12.58 -17.43 -6.43
CA TRP A 472 12.62 -16.30 -5.51
C TRP A 472 13.42 -15.11 -6.04
N ASP A 473 14.40 -15.35 -6.91
CA ASP A 473 15.14 -14.31 -7.62
C ASP A 473 14.25 -13.56 -8.60
N SER A 474 13.37 -14.28 -9.30
CA SER A 474 12.38 -13.65 -10.19
C SER A 474 11.39 -12.79 -9.40
N LEU A 475 10.87 -13.31 -8.28
CA LEU A 475 9.98 -12.56 -7.38
C LEU A 475 10.67 -11.33 -6.80
N HIS A 476 11.93 -11.45 -6.40
CA HIS A 476 12.70 -10.33 -5.88
C HIS A 476 12.92 -9.24 -6.93
N PHE A 477 13.23 -9.61 -8.18
CA PHE A 477 13.38 -8.66 -9.27
C PHE A 477 12.07 -7.94 -9.62
N LEU A 478 10.95 -8.67 -9.64
CA LEU A 478 9.63 -8.05 -9.82
C LEU A 478 9.29 -7.11 -8.66
N ALA A 479 9.60 -7.48 -7.43
CA ALA A 479 9.44 -6.60 -6.27
C ALA A 479 10.32 -5.35 -6.37
N GLN A 480 11.55 -5.47 -6.89
CA GLN A 480 12.43 -4.33 -7.18
C GLN A 480 11.79 -3.37 -8.21
N ILE A 481 11.29 -3.90 -9.33
CA ILE A 481 10.57 -3.10 -10.34
C ILE A 481 9.35 -2.41 -9.74
N GLN A 482 8.55 -3.14 -8.95
CA GLN A 482 7.39 -2.61 -8.23
C GLN A 482 7.77 -1.49 -7.26
N GLY A 483 8.86 -1.66 -6.51
CA GLY A 483 9.39 -0.67 -5.57
C GLY A 483 9.91 0.58 -6.26
N SER A 484 10.62 0.44 -7.39
CA SER A 484 11.03 1.55 -8.25
C SER A 484 9.83 2.32 -8.77
N TYR A 485 8.84 1.61 -9.32
CA TYR A 485 7.63 2.22 -9.87
C TYR A 485 6.85 3.03 -8.84
N TYR A 486 6.69 2.47 -7.64
CA TYR A 486 6.02 3.15 -6.55
C TYR A 486 6.81 4.38 -6.08
N SER A 487 8.15 4.32 -6.07
CA SER A 487 9.00 5.47 -5.74
C SER A 487 8.85 6.60 -6.77
N PHE A 488 8.70 6.28 -8.07
CA PHE A 488 8.35 7.26 -9.11
C PHE A 488 6.98 7.91 -8.87
N ARG A 489 5.99 7.12 -8.42
CA ARG A 489 4.68 7.64 -8.03
C ARG A 489 4.78 8.61 -6.86
N MET A 490 5.64 8.35 -5.87
CA MET A 490 5.87 9.27 -4.75
C MET A 490 6.37 10.62 -5.25
N VAL A 491 7.36 10.63 -6.13
CA VAL A 491 7.86 11.87 -6.76
C VAL A 491 6.74 12.57 -7.53
N LYS A 492 5.99 11.86 -8.36
CA LYS A 492 4.86 12.43 -9.14
C LYS A 492 3.83 13.13 -8.26
N GLN A 493 3.35 12.46 -7.22
CA GLN A 493 2.29 13.01 -6.37
C GLN A 493 2.79 14.16 -5.49
N LEU A 494 4.02 14.07 -4.97
CA LEU A 494 4.61 15.14 -4.17
C LEU A 494 4.95 16.37 -5.02
N LEU A 495 5.43 16.21 -6.25
CA LEU A 495 5.58 17.32 -7.20
C LEU A 495 4.23 17.99 -7.47
N ARG A 496 3.18 17.22 -7.75
CA ARG A 496 1.83 17.76 -7.97
C ARG A 496 1.34 18.56 -6.76
N LEU A 497 1.56 18.05 -5.54
CA LEU A 497 1.21 18.74 -4.31
C LEU A 497 2.00 20.04 -4.15
N VAL A 498 3.33 19.98 -4.21
CA VAL A 498 4.22 21.14 -4.03
C VAL A 498 3.95 22.24 -5.04
N LEU A 499 3.71 21.87 -6.31
CA LEU A 499 3.39 22.82 -7.39
C LEU A 499 1.99 23.43 -7.27
N SER A 500 1.11 22.88 -6.43
CA SER A 500 -0.23 23.44 -6.19
C SER A 500 -0.28 24.46 -5.06
N CYS A 501 0.81 24.60 -4.29
CA CYS A 501 0.92 25.58 -3.23
C CYS A 501 1.12 27.00 -3.79
N SER A 502 0.71 28.01 -3.03
CA SER A 502 0.66 29.42 -3.48
C SER A 502 2.00 30.01 -3.93
N ASN A 503 3.14 29.37 -3.61
CA ASN A 503 4.48 29.78 -4.01
C ASN A 503 4.99 29.04 -5.27
N SER A 504 4.10 28.47 -6.08
CA SER A 504 4.51 27.68 -7.25
C SER A 504 5.38 28.45 -8.25
N ASP A 505 5.17 29.76 -8.40
CA ASP A 505 5.90 30.61 -9.35
C ASP A 505 7.35 30.90 -8.92
N SER A 506 7.68 30.74 -7.64
CA SER A 506 9.06 30.83 -7.14
C SER A 506 9.81 29.50 -7.19
N MET A 507 9.15 28.40 -7.57
CA MET A 507 9.79 27.08 -7.62
C MET A 507 10.72 26.96 -8.83
N PRO A 508 11.85 26.22 -8.71
CA PRO A 508 12.73 25.97 -9.84
C PRO A 508 12.01 25.34 -11.04
N GLU A 509 12.38 25.73 -12.27
CA GLU A 509 11.81 25.15 -13.50
C GLU A 509 12.09 23.64 -13.60
N SER A 510 13.15 23.14 -12.96
CA SER A 510 13.42 21.70 -12.88
C SER A 510 12.25 20.92 -12.26
N PHE A 511 11.50 21.50 -11.33
CA PHE A 511 10.36 20.83 -10.69
C PHE A 511 9.21 20.64 -11.69
N ARG A 512 8.90 21.70 -12.45
CA ARG A 512 7.86 21.67 -13.50
C ARG A 512 8.26 20.73 -14.63
N ARG A 513 9.54 20.75 -15.05
CA ARG A 513 10.07 19.84 -16.06
C ARG A 513 10.04 18.38 -15.60
N LEU A 514 10.43 18.10 -14.35
CA LEU A 514 10.37 16.74 -13.79
C LEU A 514 8.93 16.27 -13.64
N SER A 515 8.01 17.15 -13.22
CA SER A 515 6.57 16.83 -13.14
C SER A 515 6.04 16.39 -14.50
N ARG A 516 6.36 17.14 -15.57
CA ARG A 516 5.98 16.77 -16.96
C ARG A 516 6.53 15.41 -17.37
N LYS A 517 7.78 15.07 -17.01
CA LYS A 517 8.33 13.73 -17.28
C LYS A 517 7.54 12.62 -16.58
N PHE A 518 7.08 12.84 -15.35
CA PHE A 518 6.27 11.86 -14.60
C PHE A 518 4.77 11.87 -14.96
N GLU A 519 4.26 12.83 -15.75
CA GLU A 519 2.88 12.77 -16.26
C GLU A 519 2.65 11.49 -17.08
N GLU A 520 3.66 11.06 -17.83
CA GLU A 520 3.69 9.79 -18.61
C GLU A 520 3.75 8.52 -17.74
N LEU A 521 3.92 8.64 -16.42
CA LEU A 521 3.88 7.49 -15.51
C LEU A 521 2.47 6.90 -15.48
N LEU A 522 2.38 5.64 -15.92
CA LEU A 522 1.14 4.86 -16.02
C LEU A 522 0.49 4.62 -14.64
N PRO A 523 -0.80 4.24 -14.60
CA PRO A 523 -1.42 3.78 -13.36
C PRO A 523 -0.78 2.53 -12.74
N MET A 524 -1.14 2.28 -11.48
CA MET A 524 -0.81 1.05 -10.76
C MET A 524 -1.31 -0.21 -11.46
N SER A 525 -2.39 -0.11 -12.25
CA SER A 525 -2.92 -1.20 -13.07
C SER A 525 -1.95 -1.73 -14.13
N GLU A 526 -0.95 -0.94 -14.53
CA GLU A 526 0.03 -1.26 -15.56
C GLU A 526 1.37 -1.74 -14.99
N VAL A 527 1.47 -1.87 -13.66
CA VAL A 527 2.69 -2.33 -13.00
C VAL A 527 2.89 -3.82 -13.27
N GLN A 528 4.13 -4.18 -13.60
CA GLN A 528 4.49 -5.54 -13.95
C GLN A 528 4.29 -6.52 -12.78
N ASP A 529 3.73 -7.68 -13.12
CA ASP A 529 3.50 -8.79 -12.19
C ASP A 529 4.19 -10.07 -12.66
N GLN A 530 4.04 -11.14 -11.87
CA GLN A 530 4.63 -12.44 -12.15
C GLN A 530 4.14 -13.08 -13.47
N ARG A 531 2.96 -12.71 -13.98
CA ARG A 531 2.44 -13.24 -15.26
C ARG A 531 3.17 -12.68 -16.46
N GLN A 532 3.70 -11.47 -16.31
CA GLN A 532 4.39 -10.71 -17.35
C GLN A 532 5.91 -10.90 -17.33
N LEU A 533 6.46 -11.70 -16.41
CA LEU A 533 7.91 -11.86 -16.21
C LEU A 533 8.66 -12.19 -17.51
N SER A 534 8.18 -13.15 -18.29
CA SER A 534 8.84 -13.55 -19.55
C SER A 534 8.89 -12.39 -20.54
N THR A 535 7.77 -11.68 -20.72
CA THR A 535 7.70 -10.48 -21.56
C THR A 535 8.59 -9.34 -21.02
N THR A 536 8.68 -9.17 -19.70
CA THR A 536 9.61 -8.23 -19.06
C THR A 536 11.06 -8.57 -19.40
N LEU A 537 11.48 -9.82 -19.21
CA LEU A 537 12.85 -10.26 -19.52
C LEU A 537 13.19 -10.14 -21.01
N GLN A 538 12.23 -10.50 -21.88
CA GLN A 538 12.35 -10.32 -23.32
C GLN A 538 12.52 -8.83 -23.67
N THR A 539 11.72 -7.94 -23.08
CA THR A 539 11.83 -6.49 -23.29
C THR A 539 13.21 -5.97 -22.88
N ILE A 540 13.74 -6.42 -21.73
CA ILE A 540 15.08 -6.06 -21.27
C ILE A 540 16.15 -6.51 -22.27
N SER A 541 16.02 -7.74 -22.78
CA SER A 541 16.99 -8.31 -23.71
C SER A 541 16.93 -7.67 -25.11
N GLU A 542 15.75 -7.50 -25.68
CA GLU A 542 15.55 -7.00 -27.06
C GLU A 542 15.88 -5.51 -27.20
N ASN A 543 15.83 -4.75 -26.11
CA ASN A 543 16.16 -3.33 -26.08
C ASN A 543 17.52 -3.04 -25.44
N ASP A 544 18.35 -4.08 -25.20
CA ASP A 544 19.71 -3.96 -24.67
C ASP A 544 19.81 -3.12 -23.38
N LEU A 545 18.78 -3.16 -22.53
CA LEU A 545 18.66 -2.25 -21.37
C LEU A 545 19.81 -2.38 -20.38
N ILE A 546 20.34 -3.58 -20.20
CA ILE A 546 21.50 -3.84 -19.34
C ILE A 546 22.74 -3.15 -19.91
N ALA A 547 23.00 -3.26 -21.23
CA ALA A 547 24.17 -2.66 -21.85
C ALA A 547 24.08 -1.12 -21.87
N ILE A 548 22.87 -0.58 -22.08
CA ILE A 548 22.60 0.85 -21.99
C ILE A 548 22.86 1.37 -20.57
N ALA A 549 22.36 0.68 -19.54
CA ALA A 549 22.61 1.05 -18.16
C ALA A 549 24.11 0.93 -17.78
N GLU A 550 24.80 -0.12 -18.24
CA GLU A 550 26.26 -0.26 -18.07
C GLU A 550 27.03 0.92 -18.66
N ASP A 551 26.67 1.34 -19.88
CA ASP A 551 27.30 2.48 -20.57
C ASP A 551 27.08 3.79 -19.79
N LEU A 552 25.85 4.04 -19.34
CA LEU A 552 25.51 5.24 -18.55
C LEU A 552 26.24 5.26 -17.19
N LEU A 553 26.44 4.09 -16.58
CA LEU A 553 27.18 3.96 -15.32
C LEU A 553 28.70 3.91 -15.49
N GLY A 554 29.21 3.90 -16.74
CA GLY A 554 30.64 3.78 -17.02
C GLY A 554 31.24 2.41 -16.65
N ILE A 555 30.42 1.36 -16.56
CA ILE A 555 30.86 -0.01 -16.24
C ILE A 555 31.52 -0.61 -17.50
N THR A 556 32.84 -0.58 -17.56
CA THR A 556 33.60 -1.19 -18.67
C THR A 556 33.60 -2.71 -18.57
N LYS A 557 33.17 -3.41 -19.63
CA LYS A 557 33.38 -4.86 -19.76
C LYS A 557 34.87 -5.14 -19.85
N ALA A 558 35.40 -5.93 -18.93
CA ALA A 558 36.74 -6.49 -19.10
C ALA A 558 36.78 -7.25 -20.44
N PRO A 559 37.81 -7.08 -21.28
CA PRO A 559 37.90 -7.78 -22.55
C PRO A 559 37.95 -9.29 -22.28
N THR A 560 36.96 -10.02 -22.79
CA THR A 560 36.95 -11.48 -22.80
C THR A 560 38.19 -11.96 -23.56
N SER A 561 39.19 -12.45 -22.83
CA SER A 561 40.38 -13.03 -23.43
C SER A 561 39.99 -14.28 -24.20
N ARG A 562 40.38 -14.26 -25.49
CA ARG A 562 40.22 -15.36 -26.44
C ARG A 562 40.93 -16.62 -25.95
N GLU A 563 40.33 -17.73 -26.34
CA GLU A 563 40.85 -19.10 -26.33
C GLU A 563 42.38 -19.22 -26.35
N SER A 564 42.93 -20.03 -25.45
CA SER A 564 44.07 -20.87 -25.79
C SER A 564 43.99 -22.24 -25.10
N LYS A 565 44.19 -23.27 -25.92
CA LYS A 565 44.08 -24.70 -25.60
C LYS A 565 45.35 -25.21 -24.89
N LYS A 566 45.13 -26.11 -23.92
CA LYS A 566 45.95 -27.27 -23.47
C LYS A 566 47.34 -27.00 -22.88
N GLU A 567 47.51 -27.36 -21.59
CA GLU A 567 48.43 -28.44 -21.17
C GLU A 567 48.13 -28.95 -19.74
N LYS A 568 48.46 -30.22 -19.46
CA LYS A 568 48.06 -31.03 -18.30
C LYS A 568 49.19 -31.22 -17.28
N LYS A 569 48.80 -31.31 -15.99
CA LYS A 569 49.51 -31.83 -14.77
C LYS A 569 50.53 -30.86 -14.14
N LYS A 570 50.59 -30.64 -12.81
CA LYS A 570 50.51 -31.54 -11.65
C LYS A 570 50.29 -30.71 -10.35
N ARG A 571 49.57 -31.28 -9.38
CA ARG A 571 49.21 -30.73 -8.04
C ARG A 571 50.32 -30.01 -7.26
N LYS A 572 49.99 -28.86 -6.66
CA LYS A 572 50.33 -28.54 -5.25
C LYS A 572 49.35 -27.52 -4.65
N ARG A 573 49.03 -27.75 -3.38
CA ARG A 573 48.18 -27.01 -2.45
C ARG A 573 48.71 -25.59 -2.27
N ASP A 574 47.90 -24.56 -2.53
CA ASP A 574 47.91 -23.34 -1.71
C ASP A 574 46.63 -22.50 -1.91
N ARG A 575 46.32 -21.70 -0.89
CA ARG A 575 45.11 -20.91 -0.64
C ARG A 575 44.60 -20.13 -1.87
N GLY A 576 43.34 -20.36 -2.24
CA GLY A 576 42.63 -19.57 -3.25
C GLY A 576 41.74 -18.52 -2.60
N GLU A 577 42.10 -17.25 -2.79
CA GLU A 577 41.22 -16.09 -2.67
C GLU A 577 40.04 -16.22 -3.66
N PRO A 578 38.84 -15.68 -3.34
CA PRO A 578 37.76 -15.63 -4.31
C PRO A 578 38.07 -14.60 -5.41
N GLU A 579 37.80 -15.03 -6.65
CA GLU A 579 37.92 -14.27 -7.89
C GLU A 579 37.33 -12.85 -7.82
N LEU A 580 38.22 -11.87 -8.07
CA LEU A 580 38.04 -10.56 -8.71
C LEU A 580 36.69 -9.85 -8.49
N LEU A 581 36.64 -9.10 -7.39
CA LEU A 581 35.71 -8.00 -7.17
C LEU A 581 35.90 -6.91 -8.25
N ALA A 582 34.79 -6.47 -8.87
CA ALA A 582 34.80 -5.20 -9.60
C ALA A 582 35.22 -4.07 -8.64
N PRO A 583 36.02 -3.08 -9.08
CA PRO A 583 36.32 -1.92 -8.25
C PRO A 583 35.01 -1.26 -7.83
N ARG A 584 34.85 -0.94 -6.55
CA ARG A 584 33.71 -0.14 -6.04
C ARG A 584 33.64 1.14 -6.87
N SER A 585 32.63 1.30 -7.71
CA SER A 585 32.37 2.60 -8.33
C SER A 585 31.79 3.52 -7.26
N LYS A 586 32.08 4.82 -7.34
CA LYS A 586 31.36 5.81 -6.52
C LYS A 586 29.88 5.68 -6.85
N SER A 587 29.04 5.60 -5.82
CA SER A 587 27.59 5.56 -5.97
C SER A 587 27.11 6.73 -6.82
N THR A 588 26.22 6.49 -7.79
CA THR A 588 25.60 7.58 -8.56
C THR A 588 24.42 8.22 -7.83
N ASN A 589 24.10 7.75 -6.62
CA ASN A 589 23.13 8.39 -5.74
C ASN A 589 23.63 9.82 -5.39
N PRO A 590 22.93 10.89 -5.82
CA PRO A 590 23.32 12.26 -5.50
C PRO A 590 23.27 12.55 -3.99
N PHE A 591 22.63 11.68 -3.21
CA PHE A 591 22.45 11.81 -1.77
C PHE A 591 23.35 10.88 -0.94
N ALA A 592 24.28 10.15 -1.57
CA ALA A 592 25.16 9.23 -0.85
C ALA A 592 25.99 9.91 0.25
N MET A 593 26.32 11.19 0.06
CA MET A 593 27.07 12.00 1.03
C MET A 593 26.24 12.38 2.27
N LEU A 594 24.92 12.27 2.20
CA LEU A 594 24.02 12.58 3.32
C LEU A 594 23.93 11.43 4.34
N GLU A 595 24.49 10.23 4.05
CA GLU A 595 24.50 9.09 5.00
C GLU A 595 25.77 9.05 5.88
N ASP A 596 26.79 9.88 5.59
CA ASP A 596 28.10 9.88 6.26
C ASP A 596 28.29 11.05 7.27
N GLU A 597 27.27 11.88 7.48
CA GLU A 597 27.19 12.95 8.51
C GLU A 597 26.25 12.55 9.65
#